data_AF-A0A450W0T1-F1
#
_entry.id   AF-A0A450W0T1-F1
#
_cell.length_a   1.000
_cell.length_b   1.000
_cell.length_c   1.000
_cell.angle_alpha   90.00
_cell.angle_beta   90.00
_cell.angle_gamma   90.00
#
_symmetry.space_group_name_H-M   'P 1'
#
loop_
_entity.id
_entity.type
_entity.pdbx_description
1 polymer ?
#
loop_
_entity_poly.entity_id
_entity_poly.type
_entity_poly.pdbx_seq_one_letter_code
_entity_poly.pdbx_strand_id
1 'polypeptide(L)' 'AIGKSKGGNTTKIHMCADAFGLPIDFELTGGEVHDVKAAPGFIDRLPTGGY' A
#
# COMPACT_ATOMS: atom_id res chain seq x y z
N ALA A 1 8.05 8.96 23.20
CA ALA A 1 7.21 9.31 22.04
C ALA A 1 7.33 8.21 20.99
N ILE A 2 6.23 7.73 20.39
CA ILE A 2 6.32 6.94 19.14
C ILE A 2 5.30 7.47 18.15
N GLY A 3 5.78 8.27 17.19
CA GLY A 3 5.45 8.04 15.78
C GLY A 3 6.78 7.67 15.12
N LYS A 4 6.89 6.47 14.53
CA LYS A 4 8.10 6.03 13.81
C LYS A 4 7.70 5.07 12.69
N SER A 5 7.43 5.60 11.51
CA SER A 5 7.46 4.81 10.27
C SER A 5 8.90 4.46 9.92
N LYS A 6 9.08 3.32 9.28
CA LYS A 6 10.40 2.69 9.22
C LYS A 6 10.55 1.62 8.14
N GLY A 7 9.50 0.95 7.68
CA GLY A 7 9.61 -0.51 7.56
C GLY A 7 9.82 -1.21 8.92
N GLY A 8 9.56 -0.53 10.03
CA GLY A 8 9.60 -0.99 11.42
C GLY A 8 8.25 -0.66 12.07
N ASN A 9 8.10 -0.82 13.40
CA ASN A 9 6.83 -1.11 14.11
C ASN A 9 5.57 -0.26 13.80
N THR A 10 5.72 0.86 13.10
CA THR A 10 4.66 1.81 12.78
C THR A 10 4.62 2.05 11.26
N THR A 11 4.85 1.01 10.44
CA THR A 11 4.80 1.07 8.97
C THR A 11 3.68 0.21 8.45
N LYS A 12 2.94 0.71 7.45
CA LYS A 12 1.92 -0.05 6.73
C LYS A 12 2.47 -0.44 5.37
N ILE A 13 2.09 -1.63 4.92
CA ILE A 13 2.33 -2.13 3.57
C ILE A 13 0.97 -2.23 2.91
N HIS A 14 0.74 -1.41 1.88
CA HIS A 14 -0.42 -1.53 1.00
C HIS A 14 0.05 -2.34 -0.21
N MET A 15 -0.58 -3.47 -0.51
CA MET A 15 -0.14 -4.36 -1.60
C MET A 15 -1.31 -4.70 -2.50
N CYS A 16 -1.07 -4.68 -3.81
CA CYS A 16 -1.95 -5.26 -4.80
C CYS A 16 -1.38 -6.60 -5.24
N ALA A 17 -2.25 -7.59 -5.41
CA ALA A 17 -1.89 -8.90 -5.95
C ALA A 17 -2.87 -9.29 -7.06
N ASP A 18 -2.41 -10.12 -7.99
CA ASP A 18 -3.24 -10.69 -9.05
C ASP A 18 -4.16 -11.81 -8.53
N ALA A 19 -4.94 -12.41 -9.44
CA ALA A 19 -5.87 -13.49 -9.11
C ALA A 19 -5.18 -14.78 -8.60
N PHE A 20 -3.87 -14.93 -8.82
CA PHE A 20 -3.06 -16.04 -8.31
C PHE A 20 -2.34 -15.68 -6.99
N GLY A 21 -2.54 -14.46 -6.48
CA GLY A 21 -1.90 -13.97 -5.26
C GLY A 21 -0.46 -13.49 -5.47
N LEU A 22 -0.02 -13.26 -6.70
CA LEU A 22 1.31 -12.72 -7.00
C LEU A 22 1.30 -11.19 -6.83
N PRO A 23 2.27 -10.59 -6.10
CA PRO A 23 2.31 -9.14 -5.92
C PRO A 23 2.50 -8.39 -7.25
N ILE A 24 1.66 -7.41 -7.50
CA ILE A 24 1.74 -6.51 -8.67
C ILE A 24 2.55 -5.26 -8.31
N ASP A 25 2.19 -4.61 -7.20
CA ASP A 25 2.88 -3.42 -6.68
C ASP A 25 2.59 -3.29 -5.17
N PHE A 26 3.38 -2.48 -4.48
CA PHE A 26 3.15 -2.12 -3.09
C PHE A 26 3.58 -0.68 -2.77
N GLU A 27 2.98 -0.12 -1.73
CA GLU A 27 3.33 1.18 -1.19
C GLU A 27 3.52 1.10 0.32
N LEU A 28 4.56 1.78 0.81
CA LEU A 28 4.83 1.90 2.24
C LEU A 28 4.36 3.27 2.73
N THR A 29 3.55 3.29 3.78
CA THR A 29 3.20 4.53 4.48
C THR A 29 3.53 4.44 5.95
N GLY A 30 3.60 5.59 6.61
CA GLY A 30 3.57 5.63 8.06
C GLY A 30 2.26 5.07 8.62
N GLY A 31 2.33 4.53 9.84
CA GLY A 31 1.22 3.93 10.55
C GLY A 31 0.17 4.96 10.97
N GLU A 32 0.59 6.21 11.13
CA GLU A 32 -0.27 7.37 11.37
C GLU A 32 -1.09 7.81 10.14
N VAL A 33 -0.72 7.35 8.93
CA VAL A 33 -1.45 7.68 7.70
C VAL A 33 -2.69 6.80 7.58
N HIS A 34 -3.86 7.41 7.35
CA HIS A 34 -5.11 6.68 7.13
C HIS A 34 -5.10 6.03 5.74
N ASP A 35 -5.62 4.81 5.63
CA ASP A 35 -5.52 4.03 4.38
C ASP A 35 -6.29 4.70 3.23
N VAL A 36 -7.38 5.41 3.54
CA VAL A 36 -8.14 6.22 2.57
C VAL A 36 -7.30 7.31 1.90
N LYS A 37 -6.19 7.73 2.50
CA LYS A 37 -5.26 8.69 1.91
C LYS A 37 -4.29 8.04 0.92
N ALA A 38 -3.94 6.77 1.12
CA ALA A 38 -3.05 6.02 0.24
C ALA A 38 -3.81 5.38 -0.94
N ALA A 39 -5.04 4.90 -0.69
CA ALA A 39 -5.79 4.08 -1.64
C ALA A 39 -6.01 4.72 -3.02
N PRO A 40 -6.47 5.99 -3.17
CA PRO A 40 -6.77 6.54 -4.49
C PRO A 40 -5.52 6.61 -5.39
N GLY A 41 -4.43 7.19 -4.88
CA GLY A 41 -3.19 7.30 -5.63
C GLY A 41 -2.51 5.95 -5.88
N PHE A 42 -2.70 4.98 -4.99
CA PHE A 42 -2.20 3.62 -5.24
C PHE A 42 -3.00 2.92 -6.35
N ILE A 43 -4.33 3.00 -6.31
CA ILE A 43 -5.21 2.39 -7.32
C ILE A 43 -4.96 2.99 -8.71
N ASP A 44 -4.79 4.31 -8.81
CA ASP A 44 -4.52 4.99 -10.08
C ASP A 44 -3.20 4.54 -10.75
N ARG A 45 -2.26 3.99 -9.97
CA ARG A 45 -0.98 3.47 -10.47
C ARG A 45 -1.05 2.00 -10.89
N LEU A 46 -2.10 1.27 -10.50
CA LEU A 46 -2.23 -0.13 -10.83
C LEU A 46 -2.57 -0.32 -12.31
N PRO A 47 -2.09 -1.40 -12.95
CA PRO A 47 -2.51 -1.73 -14.30
C PRO A 47 -4.03 -1.93 -14.34
N THR A 48 -4.68 -1.41 -15.37
CA THR A 48 -6.08 -1.71 -15.65
C THR A 48 -6.21 -3.20 -15.96
N GLY A 49 -7.16 -3.87 -15.31
CA GLY A 49 -7.49 -5.26 -15.64
C GLY A 49 -7.93 -5.36 -17.09
N GLY A 50 -7.12 -6.01 -17.91
CA GLY A 50 -7.54 -6.45 -19.24
C GLY A 50 -8.41 -7.68 -19.09
N TYR A 51 -9.67 -7.58 -19.50
CA TYR A 51 -10.46 -8.76 -19.86
C TYR A 51 -10.03 -9.25 -21.24
#